data_AF-E3FFA0-F1
#
_entry.id   AF-E3FFA0-F1
#
_cell.length_a   1.000
_cell.length_b   1.000
_cell.length_c   1.000
_cell.angle_alpha   90.00
_cell.angle_beta   90.00
_cell.angle_gamma   90.00
#
_symmetry.space_group_name_H-M   'P 1'
#
loop_
_entity.id
_entity.type
_entity.pdbx_description
1 polymer ?
#
loop_
_entity_poly.entity_id
_entity_poly.type
_entity_poly.pdbx_seq_one_letter_code
_entity_poly.pdbx_strand_id
1 'polypeptide(L)'
;MLESYYAGVYWGSRRENVSECAQRTALFFSMLSQSDPSLKQWYKAGKGKVPKNFPGQTAPVDNANELERLLTEEMNRATIDKSAIEELGFGLHVWNQRPDSRSTRVHIQCGGYANMVGNHCLVDPPSEGDAMNRLMSEPVLIQLLECLATA
;
A
#
# COMPACT_ATOMS: atom_id res chain seq x y z
N MET A 1 -14.71 13.05 -18.97
CA MET A 1 -14.06 13.36 -17.69
C MET A 1 -13.74 12.01 -17.07
N LEU A 2 -12.48 11.72 -16.75
CA LEU A 2 -12.15 10.49 -16.01
C LEU A 2 -12.26 10.82 -14.54
N GLU A 3 -13.19 10.16 -13.85
CA GLU A 3 -13.34 10.30 -12.41
C GLU A 3 -12.24 9.51 -11.71
N SER A 4 -11.67 10.09 -10.66
CA SER A 4 -10.67 9.45 -9.82
C SER A 4 -11.23 9.23 -8.43
N TYR A 5 -11.18 7.98 -7.96
CA TYR A 5 -11.63 7.58 -6.64
C TYR A 5 -10.45 7.08 -5.82
N TYR A 6 -10.54 7.21 -4.50
CA TYR A 6 -9.66 6.52 -3.56
C TYR A 6 -10.44 6.18 -2.29
N ALA A 7 -10.02 5.11 -1.61
CA ALA A 7 -10.51 4.74 -0.29
C ALA A 7 -9.35 4.78 0.68
N GLY A 8 -9.58 5.24 1.91
CA GLY A 8 -8.51 5.36 2.88
C GLY A 8 -8.99 5.35 4.32
N VAL A 9 -8.13 4.80 5.18
CA VAL A 9 -8.24 4.92 6.63
C VAL A 9 -7.05 5.68 7.17
N TYR A 10 -7.30 6.47 8.21
CA TYR A 10 -6.31 7.30 8.87
C TYR A 10 -6.39 7.08 10.38
N TRP A 11 -5.23 7.01 11.04
CA TRP A 11 -5.18 6.94 12.49
C TRP A 11 -4.03 7.78 13.02
N GLY A 12 -4.15 8.17 14.28
CA GLY A 12 -3.16 8.98 14.97
C GLY A 12 -1.86 8.23 15.25
N SER A 13 -1.02 8.84 16.08
CA SER A 13 0.25 8.28 16.54
C SER A 13 0.04 6.89 17.15
N ARG A 14 0.75 5.90 16.59
CA ARG A 14 0.74 4.53 17.06
C ARG A 14 2.15 3.97 16.86
N ARG A 15 2.92 3.94 17.94
CA ARG A 15 4.27 3.40 17.92
C ARG A 15 4.19 1.88 17.87
N GLU A 16 4.49 1.33 16.70
CA GLU A 16 4.56 -0.10 16.43
C GLU A 16 5.97 -0.42 15.92
N ASN A 17 6.44 -1.64 16.19
CA ASN A 17 7.65 -2.13 15.54
C ASN A 17 7.35 -2.62 14.11
N VAL A 18 8.41 -2.85 13.33
CA VAL A 18 8.26 -3.25 11.93
C VAL A 18 7.51 -4.58 11.77
N SER A 19 7.68 -5.52 12.71
CA SER A 19 7.03 -6.84 12.65
C SER A 19 5.52 -6.73 12.85
N GLU A 20 5.08 -5.90 13.79
CA GLU A 20 3.65 -5.61 14.01
C GLU A 20 3.02 -4.96 12.76
N CYS A 21 3.70 -3.95 12.19
CA CYS A 21 3.29 -3.33 10.93
C CYS A 21 3.21 -4.34 9.77
N ALA A 22 4.21 -5.22 9.65
CA ALA A 22 4.27 -6.22 8.59
C ALA A 22 3.16 -7.27 8.72
N GLN A 23 2.84 -7.71 9.94
CA GLN A 23 1.75 -8.65 10.20
C GLN A 23 0.39 -8.06 9.80
N ARG A 24 0.10 -6.82 10.21
CA ARG A 24 -1.14 -6.12 9.81
C ARG A 24 -1.21 -5.90 8.30
N THR A 25 -0.09 -5.51 7.70
CA THR A 25 -0.01 -5.31 6.25
C THR A 25 -0.24 -6.62 5.49
N ALA A 26 0.34 -7.74 5.95
CA ALA A 26 0.11 -9.06 5.35
C ALA A 26 -1.35 -9.49 5.46
N LEU A 27 -1.98 -9.26 6.62
CA LEU A 27 -3.40 -9.53 6.83
C LEU A 27 -4.26 -8.70 5.87
N PHE A 28 -3.99 -7.39 5.76
CA PHE A 28 -4.67 -6.51 4.81
C PHE A 28 -4.61 -7.05 3.37
N PHE A 29 -3.42 -7.38 2.87
CA PHE A 29 -3.28 -7.91 1.50
C PHE A 29 -3.92 -9.30 1.33
N SER A 30 -3.89 -10.14 2.38
CA SER A 30 -4.58 -11.42 2.37
C SER A 30 -6.10 -11.25 2.21
N MET A 31 -6.70 -10.32 2.95
CA MET A 31 -8.12 -10.01 2.83
C MET A 31 -8.44 -9.39 1.45
N LEU A 32 -7.64 -8.41 1.02
CA LEU A 32 -7.81 -7.71 -0.25
C LEU A 32 -7.77 -8.67 -1.46
N SER A 33 -6.93 -9.70 -1.40
CA SER A 33 -6.80 -10.72 -2.45
C SER A 33 -8.08 -11.56 -2.69
N GLN A 34 -9.01 -11.53 -1.72
CA GLN A 34 -10.29 -12.24 -1.79
C GLN A 34 -11.38 -11.40 -2.47
N SER A 35 -11.22 -10.07 -2.54
CA SER A 35 -12.23 -9.16 -3.08
C SER A 35 -12.28 -9.13 -4.61
N ASP A 36 -11.14 -9.13 -5.29
CA ASP A 36 -11.07 -9.21 -6.76
C ASP A 36 -9.79 -9.93 -7.22
N PRO A 37 -9.84 -10.75 -8.29
CA PRO A 37 -8.67 -11.47 -8.81
C PRO A 37 -7.48 -10.58 -9.18
N SER A 38 -7.70 -9.31 -9.55
CA SER A 38 -6.64 -8.35 -9.87
C SER A 38 -5.84 -7.88 -8.66
N LEU A 39 -6.28 -8.18 -7.43
CA LEU A 39 -5.64 -7.74 -6.18
C LEU A 39 -4.73 -8.81 -5.56
N LYS A 40 -4.39 -9.85 -6.31
CA LYS A 40 -3.54 -10.97 -5.84
C LYS A 40 -2.04 -10.75 -6.04
N GLN A 41 -1.66 -9.92 -7.01
CA GLN A 41 -0.27 -9.71 -7.39
C GLN A 41 0.08 -8.24 -7.27
N TRP A 42 1.22 -7.97 -6.63
CA TRP A 42 1.68 -6.60 -6.38
C TRP A 42 3.13 -6.43 -6.82
N TYR A 43 3.45 -5.20 -7.16
CA TYR A 43 4.75 -4.76 -7.63
C TYR A 43 5.14 -3.45 -6.93
N LYS A 44 6.44 -3.23 -6.79
CA LYS A 44 7.02 -1.97 -6.32
C LYS A 44 8.06 -1.44 -7.30
N ALA A 45 8.47 -0.19 -7.07
CA ALA A 45 9.63 0.36 -7.75
C ALA A 45 10.86 -0.47 -7.38
N GLY A 46 11.65 -0.85 -8.39
CA GLY A 46 13.00 -1.32 -8.15
C GLY A 46 13.96 -0.17 -7.86
N LYS A 47 15.25 -0.47 -7.76
CA LYS A 47 16.29 0.55 -7.77
C LYS A 47 16.36 1.20 -9.16
N GLY A 48 15.83 2.41 -9.30
CA GLY A 48 15.88 3.21 -10.54
C GLY A 48 14.54 3.34 -11.26
N LYS A 49 14.56 3.87 -12.50
CA LYS A 49 13.35 4.10 -13.30
C LYS A 49 12.77 2.76 -13.77
N VAL A 50 11.49 2.53 -13.48
CA VAL A 50 10.74 1.38 -14.01
C VAL A 50 10.55 1.55 -15.53
N PRO A 51 10.99 0.59 -16.38
CA PRO A 51 10.77 0.67 -17.82
C PRO A 51 9.28 0.75 -18.18
N LYS A 52 8.94 1.46 -19.27
CA LYS A 52 7.54 1.70 -19.71
C LYS A 52 6.68 0.43 -19.88
N ASN A 53 7.28 -0.72 -20.15
CA ASN A 53 6.58 -1.98 -20.39
C ASN A 53 6.76 -2.99 -19.24
N PHE A 54 7.29 -2.55 -18.11
CA PHE A 54 7.56 -3.42 -16.98
C PHE A 54 6.69 -2.98 -15.79
N PRO A 55 5.97 -3.90 -15.12
CA PRO A 55 5.17 -3.52 -13.97
C PRO A 55 6.06 -3.09 -12.81
N GLY A 56 7.23 -3.70 -12.61
CA GLY A 56 8.10 -3.41 -11.48
C GLY A 56 8.64 -4.70 -10.88
N GLN A 57 9.33 -4.59 -9.74
CA GLN A 57 9.76 -5.78 -9.01
C GLN A 57 8.57 -6.34 -8.23
N THR A 58 8.39 -7.65 -8.25
CA THR A 58 7.35 -8.31 -7.45
C THR A 58 7.50 -7.95 -5.98
N ALA A 59 6.41 -7.54 -5.36
CA ALA A 59 6.32 -7.30 -3.92
C ALA A 59 5.60 -8.49 -3.26
N PRO A 60 6.31 -9.35 -2.49
CA PRO A 60 5.71 -10.46 -1.76
C PRO A 60 4.91 -9.96 -0.54
N VAL A 61 3.71 -9.44 -0.79
CA VAL A 61 2.84 -8.82 0.22
C VAL A 61 2.10 -9.80 1.12
N ASP A 62 2.17 -11.10 0.83
CA ASP A 62 1.59 -12.19 1.61
C ASP A 62 2.57 -12.78 2.63
N ASN A 63 3.82 -12.32 2.65
CA ASN A 63 4.86 -12.79 3.55
C ASN A 63 5.31 -11.67 4.50
N ALA A 64 4.94 -11.79 5.78
CA ALA A 64 5.29 -10.81 6.81
C ALA A 64 6.80 -10.55 6.92
N ASN A 65 7.65 -11.58 6.82
CA ASN A 65 9.10 -11.40 6.93
C ASN A 65 9.68 -10.60 5.76
N GLU A 66 9.17 -10.80 4.55
CA GLU A 66 9.59 -9.99 3.40
C GLU A 66 9.02 -8.57 3.49
N LEU A 67 7.79 -8.42 4.00
CA LEU A 67 7.19 -7.12 4.26
C LEU A 67 7.99 -6.30 5.28
N GLU A 68 8.57 -6.92 6.32
CA GLU A 68 9.45 -6.22 7.25
C GLU A 68 10.61 -5.54 6.53
N ARG A 69 11.24 -6.26 5.58
CA ARG A 69 12.31 -5.70 4.74
C ARG A 69 11.79 -4.56 3.88
N LEU A 70 10.65 -4.75 3.20
CA LEU A 70 10.07 -3.74 2.29
C LEU A 70 9.68 -2.45 3.04
N LEU A 71 9.06 -2.59 4.21
CA LEU A 71 8.65 -1.49 5.08
C LEU A 71 9.85 -0.69 5.60
N THR A 72 10.94 -1.39 5.95
CA THR A 72 12.18 -0.77 6.41
C THR A 72 12.93 -0.03 5.29
N GLU A 73 12.86 -0.54 4.06
CA GLU A 73 13.49 0.09 2.89
C GLU A 73 12.93 1.47 2.58
N GLU A 74 11.63 1.66 2.80
CA GLU A 74 10.90 2.92 2.54
C GLU A 74 10.86 3.86 3.75
N MET A 75 11.61 3.57 4.82
CA MET A 75 11.73 4.50 5.94
C MET A 75 12.26 5.85 5.49
N ASN A 76 11.64 6.91 5.99
CA ASN A 76 12.12 8.27 5.79
C ASN A 76 13.51 8.44 6.38
N ARG A 77 14.41 9.08 5.63
CA ARG A 77 15.80 9.30 6.03
C ARG A 77 16.13 10.77 6.01
N ALA A 78 16.87 11.23 7.01
CA ALA A 78 17.32 12.61 7.10
C ALA A 78 18.22 12.96 5.91
N THR A 79 18.08 14.18 5.40
CA THR A 79 18.78 14.61 4.18
C THR A 79 20.29 14.64 4.35
N ILE A 80 20.77 15.00 5.54
CA ILE A 80 22.18 15.29 5.84
C ILE A 80 22.98 14.00 6.07
N ASP A 81 22.60 13.20 7.06
CA ASP A 81 23.36 12.03 7.52
C ASP A 81 22.77 10.68 7.06
N LYS A 82 21.62 10.71 6.35
CA LYS A 82 20.87 9.53 5.87
C LYS A 82 20.39 8.59 6.99
N SER A 83 20.40 9.06 8.23
CA SER A 83 19.85 8.33 9.38
C SER A 83 18.34 8.14 9.22
N ALA A 84 17.82 7.02 9.72
CA ALA A 84 16.40 6.76 9.68
C ALA A 84 15.65 7.67 10.68
N ILE A 85 14.53 8.24 10.24
CA ILE A 85 13.68 9.09 11.08
C ILE A 85 12.57 8.20 11.66
N GLU A 86 12.87 7.53 12.77
CA GLU A 86 11.99 6.52 13.38
C GLU A 86 10.59 7.04 13.71
N GLU A 87 10.47 8.31 14.10
CA GLU A 87 9.18 8.93 14.45
C GLU A 87 8.17 9.04 13.30
N LEU A 88 8.67 9.00 12.05
CA LEU A 88 7.81 8.95 10.87
C LEU A 88 7.33 7.52 10.57
N GLY A 89 7.93 6.49 11.17
CA GLY A 89 7.53 5.10 10.99
C GLY A 89 7.98 4.51 9.66
N PHE A 90 7.19 3.56 9.15
CA PHE A 90 7.47 2.74 7.98
C PHE A 90 6.48 3.00 6.86
N GLY A 91 6.91 2.76 5.62
CA GLY A 91 6.11 3.02 4.43
C GLY A 91 6.05 1.82 3.48
N LEU A 92 4.99 1.72 2.70
CA LEU A 92 4.92 0.80 1.57
C LEU A 92 4.12 1.44 0.45
N HIS A 93 4.67 1.44 -0.76
CA HIS A 93 3.97 1.86 -1.97
C HIS A 93 4.07 0.78 -3.04
N VAL A 94 2.93 0.20 -3.38
CA VAL A 94 2.81 -0.91 -4.34
C VAL A 94 1.67 -0.69 -5.32
N TRP A 95 1.71 -1.41 -6.44
CA TRP A 95 0.68 -1.38 -7.46
C TRP A 95 0.53 -2.77 -8.10
N ASN A 96 -0.65 -3.10 -8.62
CA ASN A 96 -0.94 -4.47 -9.09
C ASN A 96 -0.59 -4.75 -10.56
N GLN A 97 -0.26 -3.73 -11.33
CA GLN A 97 0.15 -3.84 -12.73
C GLN A 97 0.92 -2.58 -13.15
N ARG A 98 1.22 -2.38 -14.45
CA ARG A 98 1.91 -1.16 -14.91
C ARG A 98 1.33 0.10 -14.24
N PRO A 99 2.15 0.97 -13.63
CA PRO A 99 1.68 2.13 -12.87
C PRO A 99 1.12 3.22 -13.79
N ASP A 100 -0.07 2.99 -14.31
CA ASP A 100 -0.86 3.89 -15.17
C ASP A 100 -2.30 4.02 -14.64
N SER A 101 -3.21 4.57 -15.45
CA SER A 101 -4.63 4.76 -15.11
C SER A 101 -5.40 3.45 -14.91
N ARG A 102 -4.83 2.30 -15.28
CA ARG A 102 -5.47 0.99 -15.12
C ARG A 102 -5.00 0.24 -13.87
N SER A 103 -3.98 0.75 -13.17
CA SER A 103 -3.44 0.12 -11.95
C SER A 103 -4.22 0.48 -10.71
N THR A 104 -4.41 -0.52 -9.85
CA THR A 104 -4.71 -0.30 -8.43
C THR A 104 -3.40 -0.02 -7.71
N ARG A 105 -3.38 0.97 -6.82
CA ARG A 105 -2.23 1.32 -6.00
C ARG A 105 -2.59 1.26 -4.53
N VAL A 106 -1.63 0.87 -3.72
CA VAL A 106 -1.76 0.86 -2.26
C VAL A 106 -0.60 1.65 -1.67
N HIS A 107 -0.93 2.57 -0.76
CA HIS A 107 0.03 3.34 -0.01
C HIS A 107 -0.25 3.20 1.49
N ILE A 108 0.71 2.66 2.22
CA ILE A 108 0.65 2.46 3.66
C ILE A 108 1.73 3.29 4.33
N GLN A 109 1.35 3.99 5.41
CA GLN A 109 2.24 4.57 6.39
C GLN A 109 1.81 4.05 7.78
N CYS A 110 2.71 3.41 8.51
CA CYS A 110 2.41 2.81 9.81
C CYS A 110 3.57 2.94 10.81
N GLY A 111 3.30 2.69 12.09
CA GLY A 111 4.30 2.76 13.16
C GLY A 111 4.78 4.18 13.51
N GLY A 112 4.28 5.20 12.80
CA GLY A 112 4.60 6.60 13.03
C GLY A 112 4.00 7.12 14.34
N TYR A 113 4.78 7.92 15.05
CA TYR A 113 4.40 8.51 16.32
C TYR A 113 4.74 10.01 16.44
N ALA A 114 5.20 10.63 15.35
CA ALA A 114 5.28 12.08 15.25
C ALA A 114 3.88 12.72 15.32
N ASN A 115 3.78 13.90 15.92
CA ASN A 115 2.50 14.62 16.05
C ASN A 115 2.02 15.26 14.73
N MET A 116 2.92 15.47 13.78
CA MET A 116 2.64 16.19 12.52
C MET A 116 2.27 15.26 11.35
N VAL A 117 2.52 13.96 11.47
CA VAL A 117 2.30 12.97 10.40
C VAL A 117 1.51 11.81 10.96
N GLY A 118 0.32 11.59 10.39
CA GLY A 118 -0.54 10.46 10.74
C GLY A 118 -0.14 9.19 10.01
N ASN A 119 -0.69 8.09 10.49
CA ASN A 119 -0.61 6.81 9.81
C ASN A 119 -1.83 6.63 8.90
N HIS A 120 -1.67 5.91 7.79
CA HIS A 120 -2.73 5.70 6.83
C HIS A 120 -2.57 4.40 6.03
N CYS A 121 -3.67 3.92 5.47
CA CYS A 121 -3.69 2.95 4.39
C CYS A 121 -4.65 3.45 3.32
N LEU A 122 -4.13 3.68 2.12
CA LEU A 122 -4.85 4.22 0.97
C LEU A 122 -4.88 3.19 -0.15
N VAL A 123 -6.03 3.04 -0.78
CA VAL A 123 -6.23 2.24 -1.99
C VAL A 123 -6.77 3.15 -3.09
N ASP A 124 -5.96 3.31 -4.14
CA ASP A 124 -6.35 4.02 -5.35
C ASP A 124 -6.78 2.97 -6.39
N PRO A 125 -8.08 2.75 -6.64
CA PRO A 125 -8.52 1.89 -7.73
C PRO A 125 -8.13 2.47 -9.10
N PRO A 126 -8.16 1.64 -10.16
CA PRO A 126 -8.00 2.09 -11.53
C PRO A 126 -9.05 3.16 -11.87
N SER A 127 -8.66 4.17 -12.65
CA SER A 127 -9.60 5.16 -13.20
C SER A 127 -10.17 4.73 -14.56
N GLU A 128 -9.67 3.63 -15.13
CA GLU A 128 -10.06 3.12 -16.45
C GLU A 128 -10.04 1.58 -16.52
N GLY A 129 -10.81 1.03 -17.46
CA GLY A 129 -10.82 -0.40 -17.80
C GLY A 129 -11.77 -1.24 -16.95
N ASP A 130 -11.87 -2.54 -17.28
CA ASP A 130 -12.88 -3.42 -16.65
C ASP A 130 -12.68 -3.61 -15.14
N ALA A 131 -11.43 -3.49 -14.68
CA ALA A 131 -11.12 -3.57 -13.25
C ALA A 131 -11.74 -2.40 -12.46
N MET A 132 -11.82 -1.20 -13.04
CA MET A 132 -12.50 -0.05 -12.43
C MET A 132 -13.97 -0.40 -12.15
N ASN A 133 -14.70 -0.90 -13.15
CA ASN A 133 -16.12 -1.23 -12.98
C ASN A 133 -16.37 -2.32 -11.92
N ARG A 134 -15.48 -3.32 -11.83
CA ARG A 134 -15.59 -4.38 -10.81
C ARG A 134 -15.29 -3.85 -9.40
N LEU A 135 -14.18 -3.13 -9.25
CA LEU A 135 -13.75 -2.59 -7.96
C LEU A 135 -14.70 -1.52 -7.42
N MET A 136 -15.34 -0.76 -8.31
CA MET A 136 -16.34 0.26 -7.94
C MET A 136 -17.75 -0.30 -7.76
N SER A 137 -17.96 -1.61 -7.92
CA SER A 137 -19.24 -2.22 -7.58
C SER A 137 -19.47 -2.16 -6.07
N GLU A 138 -20.71 -1.91 -5.65
CA GLU A 138 -21.11 -1.86 -4.24
C GLU A 138 -20.55 -3.00 -3.38
N PRO A 139 -20.70 -4.29 -3.74
CA PRO A 139 -20.21 -5.38 -2.89
C PRO A 139 -18.69 -5.37 -2.73
N VAL A 140 -17.94 -4.98 -3.76
CA VAL A 140 -16.47 -4.95 -3.71
C VAL A 140 -15.98 -3.74 -2.92
N LEU A 141 -16.64 -2.58 -3.04
CA LEU A 141 -16.33 -1.41 -2.24
C LEU A 141 -16.56 -1.65 -0.74
N ILE A 142 -17.66 -2.32 -0.37
CA ILE A 142 -17.93 -2.69 1.03
C ILE A 142 -16.80 -3.58 1.55
N GLN A 143 -16.43 -4.64 0.82
CA GLN A 143 -15.34 -5.53 1.22
C GLN A 143 -14.00 -4.80 1.35
N LEU A 144 -13.70 -3.88 0.43
CA LEU A 144 -12.46 -3.09 0.47
C LEU A 144 -12.43 -2.21 1.74
N LEU A 145 -13.55 -1.56 2.08
CA LEU A 145 -13.67 -0.76 3.30
C LEU A 145 -13.57 -1.62 4.57
N GLU A 146 -14.14 -2.82 4.56
CA GLU A 146 -13.99 -3.78 5.65
C GLU A 146 -12.52 -4.18 5.83
N CYS A 147 -11.81 -4.52 4.75
CA CYS A 147 -10.38 -4.83 4.78
C CYS A 147 -9.57 -3.68 5.40
N LEU A 148 -9.86 -2.44 5.00
CA LEU A 148 -9.18 -1.26 5.53
C LEU A 148 -9.48 -1.01 7.01
N ALA A 149 -10.70 -1.27 7.45
CA ALA A 149 -11.13 -1.00 8.81
C ALA A 149 -10.67 -2.05 9.84
N THR A 150 -10.44 -3.30 9.41
CA THR A 150 -10.24 -4.43 10.34
C THR A 150 -8.84 -5.03 10.35
N ALA A 151 -8.00 -4.77 9.35
CA ALA A 151 -6.60 -5.22 9.36
C ALA A 151 -5.73 -4.43 10.34
#